data_AF-A0A946ZWP4-F1
#
_entry.id   AF-A0A946ZWP4-F1
#
_cell.length_a   1.000
_cell.length_b   1.000
_cell.length_c   1.000
_cell.angle_alpha   90.00
_cell.angle_beta   90.00
_cell.angle_gamma   90.00
#
_symmetry.space_group_name_H-M   'P 1'
#
loop_
_entity.id
_entity.type
_entity.pdbx_description
1 polymer ?
#
loop_
_entity_poly.entity_id
_entity_poly.type
_entity_poly.pdbx_seq_one_letter_code
_entity_poly.pdbx_strand_id
1 'polypeptide(L)'
;MKRLRLLPVLLILILLANSCKSDSQLSELEQWESHAENTTIIRDSFGVPHIYGKTDADAVFGLLYAQCEDDFNRVEQNYIWAIGRLAEVEGEEAIYSDLRARLFMSKEEAIAHYE
;
A
#
# COMPACT_ATOMS: atom_id res chain seq x y z
N MET A 1 35.99 -4.21 47.69
CA MET A 1 35.75 -5.33 46.73
C MET A 1 34.31 -5.48 46.22
N LYS A 2 33.28 -4.87 46.84
CA LYS A 2 31.87 -4.99 46.36
C LYS A 2 31.51 -4.12 45.14
N ARG A 3 32.21 -2.99 44.91
CA ARG A 3 31.92 -2.08 43.79
C ARG A 3 32.26 -2.65 42.39
N LEU A 4 33.17 -3.62 42.30
CA LEU A 4 33.58 -4.22 41.02
C LEU A 4 32.60 -5.29 40.49
N ARG A 5 31.73 -5.85 41.35
CA ARG A 5 30.70 -6.84 40.97
C ARG A 5 29.39 -6.21 40.47
N LEU A 6 29.22 -4.89 40.64
CA LEU A 6 28.04 -4.13 40.20
C LEU A 6 28.14 -3.67 38.74
N LEU A 7 29.36 -3.50 38.22
CA LEU A 7 29.63 -3.05 36.85
C LEU A 7 29.06 -3.99 35.75
N PRO A 8 29.23 -5.33 35.81
CA PRO A 8 28.68 -6.21 34.78
C PRO A 8 27.15 -6.29 34.85
N VAL A 9 26.56 -6.13 36.03
CA VAL A 9 25.08 -6.08 36.20
C VAL A 9 24.51 -4.82 35.57
N LEU A 10 25.17 -3.67 35.75
CA LEU A 10 24.78 -2.42 35.11
C LEU A 10 24.91 -2.49 33.58
N LEU A 11 25.97 -3.13 33.08
CA LEU A 11 26.18 -3.33 31.64
C LEU A 11 25.10 -4.23 31.02
N ILE A 12 24.72 -5.32 31.71
CA ILE A 12 23.63 -6.22 31.31
C ILE A 12 22.28 -5.48 31.34
N LEU A 13 22.04 -4.63 32.33
CA LEU A 13 20.81 -3.83 32.42
C LEU A 13 20.68 -2.85 31.25
N ILE A 14 21.78 -2.22 30.83
CA ILE A 14 21.83 -1.30 29.68
C ILE A 14 21.63 -2.06 28.36
N LEU A 15 22.18 -3.26 28.23
CA LEU A 15 21.99 -4.12 27.06
C LEU A 15 20.53 -4.60 26.95
N LEU A 16 19.91 -5.00 28.07
CA LEU A 16 18.49 -5.39 28.11
C LEU A 16 17.55 -4.21 27.81
N ALA A 17 17.89 -2.99 28.25
CA ALA A 17 17.11 -1.79 27.96
C ALA A 17 17.09 -1.41 26.46
N ASN A 18 18.16 -1.74 25.72
CA ASN A 18 18.21 -1.50 24.27
C ASN A 18 17.53 -2.60 23.43
N SER A 19 17.22 -3.76 24.02
CA SER A 19 16.56 -4.89 23.34
C SER A 19 15.03 -4.73 23.22
N CYS A 20 14.44 -3.73 23.88
CA CYS A 20 13.01 -3.39 23.79
C CYS A 20 12.76 -2.14 22.94
N LYS A 21 13.48 -2.00 21.82
CA LYS A 21 12.99 -1.12 20.75
C LYS A 21 11.93 -1.92 20.00
N SER A 22 10.66 -1.62 20.26
CA SER A 22 9.60 -1.98 19.31
C SER A 22 9.95 -1.31 18.00
N ASP A 23 9.96 -2.07 16.92
CA ASP A 23 10.07 -1.51 15.57
C ASP A 23 8.86 -0.58 15.41
N SER A 24 9.09 0.74 15.53
CA SER A 24 8.03 1.73 15.42
C SER A 24 7.74 1.89 13.93
N GLN A 25 7.08 0.89 13.36
CA GLN A 25 6.46 1.03 12.05
C GLN A 25 5.47 2.18 12.17
N LEU A 26 5.61 3.16 11.28
CA LEU A 26 4.61 4.22 11.11
C LEU A 26 3.25 3.56 10.95
N SER A 27 2.25 4.10 11.62
CA SER A 27 0.88 3.71 11.38
C SER A 27 0.54 3.90 9.89
N GLU A 28 -0.38 3.10 9.38
CA GLU A 28 -0.84 3.18 7.99
C GLU A 28 -1.28 4.62 7.63
N LEU A 29 -1.95 5.30 8.57
CA LEU A 29 -2.35 6.70 8.41
C LEU A 29 -1.15 7.63 8.22
N GLU A 30 -0.12 7.54 9.07
CA GLU A 30 1.08 8.37 8.96
C GLU A 30 1.83 8.12 7.64
N GLN A 31 1.79 6.88 7.12
CA GLN A 31 2.39 6.56 5.82
C GLN A 31 1.62 7.25 4.68
N TRP A 32 0.29 7.20 4.69
CA TRP A 32 -0.54 7.88 3.69
C TRP A 32 -0.42 9.40 3.78
N GLU A 33 -0.37 9.96 4.99
CA GLU A 33 -0.13 11.39 5.21
C GLU A 33 1.22 11.82 4.61
N SER A 34 2.28 11.03 4.84
CA SER A 34 3.59 11.27 4.22
C SER A 34 3.54 11.26 2.69
N HIS A 35 2.86 10.28 2.08
CA HIS A 35 2.69 10.25 0.62
C HIS A 35 1.90 11.46 0.11
N ALA A 36 0.82 11.84 0.79
CA ALA A 36 0.03 13.01 0.44
C ALA A 36 0.84 14.32 0.54
N GLU A 37 1.65 14.50 1.58
CA GLU A 37 2.54 15.66 1.74
C GLU A 37 3.65 15.71 0.67
N ASN A 38 4.06 14.57 0.15
CA ASN A 38 5.10 14.45 -0.87
C ASN A 38 4.57 14.53 -2.31
N THR A 39 3.25 14.63 -2.48
CA THR A 39 2.58 14.62 -3.78
C THR A 39 1.90 15.96 -4.06
N THR A 40 2.01 16.42 -5.30
CA THR A 40 1.31 17.61 -5.79
C THR A 40 0.56 17.25 -7.08
N ILE A 41 -0.74 17.55 -7.10
CA ILE A 41 -1.62 17.33 -8.25
C ILE A 41 -2.08 18.70 -8.76
N ILE A 42 -1.77 19.01 -10.01
CA ILE A 42 -2.19 20.24 -10.69
C ILE A 42 -3.10 19.85 -11.84
N ARG A 43 -4.34 20.35 -11.86
CA ARG A 43 -5.27 20.10 -12.98
C ARG A 43 -5.25 21.25 -13.97
N ASP A 44 -5.21 20.93 -15.27
CA ASP A 44 -5.30 21.93 -16.34
C ASP A 44 -6.75 22.42 -16.54
N SER A 45 -6.98 23.25 -17.56
CA SER A 45 -8.31 23.78 -17.88
C SER A 45 -9.35 22.73 -18.29
N PHE A 46 -8.91 21.52 -18.66
CA PHE A 46 -9.76 20.39 -19.03
C PHE A 46 -9.89 19.37 -17.90
N GLY A 47 -9.26 19.62 -16.75
CA GLY A 47 -9.24 18.71 -15.61
C GLY A 47 -8.19 17.61 -15.72
N VAL A 48 -7.26 17.66 -16.69
CA VAL A 48 -6.22 16.64 -16.82
C VAL A 48 -5.21 16.80 -15.67
N PRO A 49 -4.95 15.75 -14.86
CA PRO A 49 -4.03 15.85 -13.73
C PRO A 49 -2.57 15.74 -14.18
N HIS A 50 -1.77 16.74 -13.80
CA HIS A 50 -0.31 16.73 -13.84
C HIS A 50 0.20 16.44 -12.42
N ILE A 51 0.87 15.30 -12.24
CA ILE A 51 1.17 14.73 -10.93
C ILE A 51 2.67 14.73 -10.71
N TYR A 52 3.08 15.27 -9.57
CA TYR A 52 4.48 15.37 -9.15
C TYR A 52 4.63 14.71 -7.79
N GLY A 53 5.51 13.72 -7.69
CA GLY A 53 5.90 13.08 -6.43
C GLY A 53 7.40 13.26 -6.17
N LYS A 54 7.82 13.25 -4.90
CA LYS A 54 9.26 13.24 -4.56
C LYS A 54 9.94 11.92 -4.93
N THR A 55 9.18 10.83 -4.92
CA THR A 55 9.58 9.49 -5.35
C THR A 55 8.58 8.91 -6.34
N ASP A 56 8.95 7.84 -7.04
CA ASP A 56 8.04 7.12 -7.94
C ASP A 56 6.80 6.60 -7.18
N ALA A 57 6.97 6.18 -5.92
CA ALA A 57 5.86 5.75 -5.07
C ALA A 57 4.86 6.91 -4.80
N ASP A 58 5.36 8.11 -4.50
CA ASP A 58 4.53 9.29 -4.29
C ASP A 58 3.78 9.69 -5.58
N ALA A 59 4.45 9.59 -6.74
CA ALA A 59 3.85 9.87 -8.03
C ALA A 59 2.73 8.88 -8.38
N VAL A 60 2.95 7.57 -8.13
CA VAL A 60 1.93 6.52 -8.33
C VAL A 60 0.77 6.68 -7.33
N PHE A 61 1.06 7.06 -6.08
CA PHE A 61 0.03 7.40 -5.10
C PHE A 61 -0.88 8.52 -5.62
N GLY A 62 -0.28 9.61 -6.12
CA GLY A 62 -1.03 10.71 -6.72
C GLY A 62 -1.82 10.31 -7.96
N LEU A 63 -1.24 9.44 -8.80
CA LEU A 63 -1.90 8.91 -10.01
C LEU A 63 -3.18 8.18 -9.66
N LEU A 64 -3.14 7.21 -8.75
CA LEU A 64 -4.35 6.48 -8.37
C LEU A 64 -5.34 7.37 -7.62
N TYR A 65 -4.84 8.30 -6.79
CA TYR A 65 -5.71 9.26 -6.12
C TYR A 65 -6.51 10.09 -7.12
N ALA A 66 -5.86 10.69 -8.12
CA ALA A 66 -6.51 11.49 -9.15
C ALA A 66 -7.52 10.67 -9.99
N GLN A 67 -7.20 9.40 -10.30
CA GLN A 67 -8.13 8.50 -10.99
C GLN A 67 -9.38 8.21 -10.16
N CYS A 68 -9.22 7.98 -8.86
CA CYS A 68 -10.34 7.76 -7.95
C CYS A 68 -11.19 9.02 -7.76
N GLU A 69 -10.58 10.20 -7.70
CA GLU A 69 -11.33 11.47 -7.68
C GLU A 69 -12.22 11.63 -8.91
N ASP A 70 -11.73 11.24 -10.09
CA ASP A 70 -12.45 11.42 -11.34
C ASP A 70 -13.52 10.35 -11.60
N ASP A 71 -13.24 9.09 -11.25
CA ASP A 71 -14.12 7.96 -11.57
C ASP A 71 -13.85 6.73 -10.69
N PHE A 72 -14.07 6.88 -9.38
CA PHE A 72 -13.90 5.79 -8.41
C PHE A 72 -14.65 4.52 -8.81
N ASN A 73 -15.91 4.63 -9.24
CA ASN A 73 -16.75 3.49 -9.57
C ASN A 73 -16.12 2.62 -10.67
N ARG A 74 -15.53 3.23 -11.70
CA ARG A 74 -14.84 2.48 -12.75
C ARG A 74 -13.55 1.86 -12.25
N VAL A 75 -12.79 2.55 -11.39
CA VAL A 75 -11.57 1.98 -10.78
C VAL A 75 -11.92 0.74 -9.96
N GLU A 76 -12.92 0.84 -9.09
CA GLU A 76 -13.38 -0.26 -8.25
C GLU A 76 -13.93 -1.42 -9.09
N GLN A 77 -14.80 -1.14 -10.06
CA GLN A 77 -15.38 -2.17 -10.93
C GLN A 77 -14.31 -2.91 -11.75
N ASN A 78 -13.32 -2.18 -12.27
CA ASN A 78 -12.18 -2.80 -12.98
C ASN A 78 -11.38 -3.72 -12.07
N TYR A 79 -11.14 -3.32 -10.82
CA TYR A 79 -10.43 -4.16 -9.86
C TYR A 79 -11.21 -5.45 -9.54
N ILE A 80 -12.52 -5.33 -9.28
CA ILE A 80 -13.42 -6.46 -9.02
C ILE A 80 -13.47 -7.41 -10.22
N TRP A 81 -13.56 -6.86 -11.44
CA TRP A 81 -13.53 -7.64 -12.68
C TRP A 81 -12.20 -8.38 -12.86
N ALA A 82 -11.06 -7.70 -12.65
CA ALA A 82 -9.73 -8.28 -12.82
C ALA A 82 -9.48 -9.47 -11.89
N ILE A 83 -10.03 -9.45 -10.67
CA ILE A 83 -9.91 -10.56 -9.70
C ILE A 83 -11.03 -11.61 -9.83
N GLY A 84 -11.90 -11.49 -10.83
CA GLY A 84 -12.98 -12.43 -11.11
C GLY A 84 -14.02 -12.51 -9.99
N ARG A 85 -14.51 -11.35 -9.55
CA ARG A 85 -15.58 -11.20 -8.55
C ARG A 85 -16.73 -10.31 -9.03
N LEU A 86 -16.85 -10.07 -10.33
CA LEU A 86 -17.85 -9.18 -10.90
C LEU A 86 -19.29 -9.68 -10.66
N ALA A 87 -19.51 -10.99 -10.60
CA ALA A 87 -20.83 -11.56 -10.33
C ALA A 87 -21.36 -11.25 -8.92
N GLU A 88 -20.49 -10.86 -7.97
CA GLU A 88 -20.89 -10.43 -6.63
C GLU A 88 -21.60 -9.06 -6.66
N VAL A 89 -21.37 -8.26 -7.72
CA VAL A 89 -21.91 -6.90 -7.87
C VAL A 89 -22.95 -6.84 -8.99
N GLU A 90 -22.67 -7.46 -10.14
CA GLU A 90 -23.51 -7.40 -11.35
C GLU A 90 -24.49 -8.59 -11.50
N GLY A 91 -24.36 -9.61 -10.66
CA GLY A 91 -25.22 -10.80 -10.66
C GLY A 91 -24.74 -11.93 -11.58
N GLU A 92 -25.61 -12.93 -11.75
CA GLU A 92 -25.29 -14.25 -12.33
C GLU A 92 -24.72 -14.18 -13.75
N GLU A 93 -25.15 -13.20 -14.55
CA GLU A 93 -24.68 -13.01 -15.93
C GLU A 93 -23.16 -12.80 -16.04
N ALA A 94 -22.50 -12.35 -14.97
CA ALA A 94 -21.05 -12.12 -14.94
C ALA A 94 -20.22 -13.37 -14.60
N ILE A 95 -20.83 -14.53 -14.26
CA ILE A 95 -20.11 -15.75 -13.83
C ILE A 95 -19.08 -16.20 -14.88
N TYR A 96 -19.43 -16.16 -16.17
CA TYR A 96 -18.48 -16.56 -17.21
C TYR A 96 -17.34 -15.54 -17.40
N SER A 97 -17.56 -14.27 -17.05
CA SER A 97 -16.48 -13.28 -17.00
C SER A 97 -15.51 -13.61 -15.88
N ASP A 98 -16.03 -13.91 -14.69
CA ASP A 98 -15.22 -14.26 -13.52
C ASP A 98 -14.42 -15.54 -13.74
N LEU A 99 -15.04 -16.55 -14.36
CA LEU A 99 -14.36 -17.78 -14.75
C LEU A 99 -13.18 -17.49 -15.69
N ARG A 100 -13.38 -16.65 -16.71
CA ARG A 100 -12.29 -16.29 -17.65
C ARG A 100 -11.15 -15.57 -16.95
N ALA A 101 -11.45 -14.60 -16.08
CA ALA A 101 -10.43 -13.87 -15.33
C ALA A 101 -9.57 -14.82 -14.47
N ARG A 102 -10.19 -15.78 -13.80
CA ARG A 102 -9.50 -16.78 -12.96
C ARG A 102 -8.74 -17.84 -13.76
N LEU A 103 -9.12 -18.10 -15.00
CA LEU A 103 -8.40 -18.99 -15.91
C LEU A 103 -7.21 -18.31 -16.61
N PHE A 104 -7.17 -16.98 -16.65
CA PHE A 104 -6.10 -16.23 -17.31
C PHE A 104 -4.78 -16.32 -16.53
N MET A 105 -4.84 -16.12 -15.21
CA MET A 105 -3.66 -16.15 -14.36
C MET A 105 -4.06 -16.53 -12.93
N SER A 106 -3.36 -17.51 -12.35
CA SER A 106 -3.48 -17.84 -10.94
C SER A 106 -2.86 -16.76 -10.05
N LYS A 107 -3.25 -16.71 -8.77
CA LYS A 107 -2.64 -15.79 -7.81
C LYS A 107 -1.14 -16.05 -7.67
N GLU A 108 -0.74 -17.31 -7.70
CA GLU A 108 0.65 -17.73 -7.60
C GLU A 108 1.48 -17.24 -8.78
N GLU A 109 0.95 -17.34 -10.01
CA GLU A 109 1.57 -16.78 -11.21
C GLU A 109 1.66 -15.25 -11.16
N ALA A 110 0.60 -14.58 -10.70
CA ALA A 110 0.60 -13.12 -10.55
C ALA A 110 1.67 -12.64 -9.56
N ILE A 111 1.84 -13.34 -8.43
CA ILE A 111 2.88 -13.05 -7.45
C ILE A 111 4.28 -13.30 -8.06
N ALA A 112 4.45 -14.39 -8.80
CA ALA A 112 5.73 -14.71 -9.44
C ALA A 112 6.15 -13.70 -10.53
N HIS A 113 5.20 -13.02 -11.17
CA HIS A 113 5.45 -11.99 -12.17
C HIS A 113 5.68 -10.58 -11.60
N TYR A 114 5.35 -10.37 -10.33
CA TYR A 114 5.47 -9.06 -9.69
C TYR A 114 6.92 -8.73 -9.27
N GLU A 115 7.72 -9.74 -8.92
CA GLU A 115 9.14 -9.61 -8.54
C GLU A 115 10.10 -9.69 -9.74
#